data_AF-A0A0F8W3K3-F1
#
_entry.id   AF-A0A0F8W3K3-F1
#
_cell.length_a   1.000
_cell.length_b   1.000
_cell.length_c   1.000
_cell.angle_alpha   90.00
_cell.angle_beta   90.00
_cell.angle_gamma   90.00
#
_symmetry.space_group_name_H-M   'P 1'
#
loop_
_entity.id
_entity.type
_entity.pdbx_description
1 polymer ?
#
loop_
_entity_poly.entity_id
_entity_poly.type
_entity_poly.pdbx_seq_one_letter_code
_entity_poly.pdbx_strand_id
1 'polypeptide(L)' 'MNLRELVKQKAEIYGDKVFLFWEDETISYKQLNELSNKVANFLYDLG' A
#
# COMPACT_ATOMS: atom_id res chain seq x y z
N MET A 1 -1.48 -4.93 -16.97
CA MET A 1 -1.21 -4.80 -15.53
C MET A 1 -1.19 -3.32 -15.19
N ASN A 2 -2.05 -2.89 -14.27
CA ASN A 2 -2.08 -1.51 -13.76
C ASN A 2 -1.35 -1.40 -12.40
N LEU A 3 -1.15 -0.18 -11.91
CA LEU A 3 -0.43 0.07 -10.66
C LEU A 3 -1.09 -0.62 -9.45
N ARG A 4 -2.42 -0.62 -9.37
CA ARG A 4 -3.17 -1.28 -8.29
C ARG A 4 -2.88 -2.77 -8.24
N GLU A 5 -2.89 -3.45 -9.39
CA GLU A 5 -2.56 -4.87 -9.51
C GLU A 5 -1.12 -5.15 -9.10
N LEU A 6 -0.18 -4.32 -9.52
CA LEU A 6 1.23 -4.46 -9.14
C LEU A 6 1.40 -4.33 -7.61
N VAL A 7 0.79 -3.32 -6.98
CA VAL A 7 0.88 -3.11 -5.54
C VAL A 7 0.28 -4.27 -4.75
N LYS A 8 -0.90 -4.77 -5.16
CA LYS A 8 -1.52 -5.95 -4.55
C LYS A 8 -0.62 -7.18 -4.65
N GLN A 9 -0.10 -7.47 -5.83
CA GLN A 9 0.79 -8.62 -6.04
C GLN A 9 2.06 -8.53 -5.20
N LYS A 10 2.67 -7.34 -5.09
CA LYS A 10 3.88 -7.16 -4.26
C LYS A 10 3.57 -7.26 -2.77
N ALA A 11 2.40 -6.82 -2.32
CA ALA A 11 1.95 -7.01 -0.94
C ALA A 11 1.72 -8.48 -0.59
N GLU A 12 1.26 -9.30 -1.53
CA GLU A 12 1.09 -10.75 -1.32
C GLU A 12 2.44 -11.49 -1.23
N ILE A 13 3.39 -11.17 -2.10
CA ILE A 13 4.68 -11.87 -2.18
C ILE A 13 5.69 -11.35 -1.15
N TYR A 14 5.67 -10.05 -0.87
CA TYR A 14 6.69 -9.36 -0.06
C TYR A 14 6.08 -8.56 1.10
N GLY A 15 4.91 -8.97 1.62
CA GLY A 15 4.12 -8.20 2.58
C GLY A 15 4.89 -7.62 3.77
N ASP A 16 5.79 -8.40 4.37
CA ASP A 16 6.58 -8.00 5.54
C ASP A 16 7.88 -7.26 5.18
N LYS A 17 8.23 -7.14 3.89
CA LYS A 17 9.40 -6.37 3.46
C LYS A 17 9.09 -4.89 3.56
N VAL A 18 10.11 -4.11 3.95
CA VAL A 18 10.01 -2.65 3.96
C VAL A 18 9.94 -2.14 2.52
N PHE A 19 8.95 -1.28 2.25
CA PHE A 19 8.76 -0.57 1.00
C PHE A 19 9.34 0.84 1.08
N LEU A 20 9.06 1.56 2.17
CA LEU A 20 9.51 2.93 2.40
C LEU A 20 10.21 3.03 3.75
N PHE A 21 11.36 3.69 3.75
CA PHE A 21 12.05 4.17 4.94
C PHE A 21 11.96 5.69 4.95
N TRP A 22 11.52 6.27 6.07
CA TRP A 22 11.52 7.72 6.27
C TRP A 22 11.79 8.03 7.73
N GLU A 23 12.90 8.71 8.01
CA GLU A 23 13.39 8.92 9.38
C GLU A 23 13.45 7.59 10.15
N ASP A 24 12.85 7.53 11.34
CA ASP A 24 12.76 6.33 12.17
C ASP A 24 11.53 5.46 11.86
N GLU A 25 10.73 5.85 10.85
CA GLU A 25 9.51 5.17 10.46
C GLU A 25 9.73 4.28 9.23
N THR A 26 8.99 3.16 9.20
CA THR A 26 9.00 2.23 8.06
C THR A 26 7.59 1.83 7.68
N ILE A 27 7.38 1.64 6.39
CA ILE A 27 6.12 1.13 5.85
C ILE A 27 6.44 -0.12 5.03
N SER A 28 5.79 -1.22 5.35
CA SER A 28 5.87 -2.47 4.60
C SER A 28 5.03 -2.44 3.33
N TYR A 29 5.29 -3.36 2.40
CA TYR A 29 4.44 -3.52 1.21
C TYR A 29 2.96 -3.79 1.56
N LYS A 30 2.71 -4.54 2.64
CA LYS A 30 1.35 -4.78 3.12
C LYS A 30 0.68 -3.50 3.61
N GLN A 31 1.38 -2.73 4.45
CA GLN A 31 0.88 -1.46 4.97
C GLN A 31 0.64 -0.42 3.87
N LEU A 32 1.51 -0.35 2.85
CA LEU A 32 1.30 0.49 1.68
C LEU A 32 -0.04 0.17 0.99
N ASN A 33 -0.31 -1.12 0.74
CA ASN A 33 -1.54 -1.55 0.07
C ASN A 33 -2.78 -1.23 0.93
N GLU A 34 -2.71 -1.47 2.23
CA GLU A 34 -3.80 -1.16 3.17
C GLU A 34 -4.09 0.35 3.24
N LEU A 35 -3.05 1.18 3.39
CA LEU A 35 -3.17 2.64 3.39
C LEU A 35 -3.73 3.17 2.07
N SER A 36 -3.25 2.65 0.94
CA SER A 36 -3.75 3.01 -0.39
C SER A 36 -5.24 2.71 -0.53
N ASN A 37 -5.70 1.53 -0.09
CA ASN A 37 -7.11 1.17 -0.12
C ASN A 37 -7.95 2.04 0.83
N LYS A 38 -7.42 2.40 2.02
CA LYS A 38 -8.11 3.29 2.95
C LYS A 38 -8.33 4.68 2.35
N VAL A 39 -7.31 5.25 1.72
CA VAL A 39 -7.42 6.54 1.02
C VAL A 39 -8.40 6.44 -0.15
N ALA A 40 -8.32 5.38 -0.95
CA ALA A 40 -9.23 5.17 -2.07
C ALA A 40 -10.70 5.10 -1.63
N ASN A 41 -11.00 4.35 -0.57
CA ASN A 41 -12.35 4.28 0.00
C ASN A 41 -12.81 5.63 0.56
N PHE A 42 -11.93 6.34 1.27
CA PHE A 42 -12.25 7.67 1.76
C PHE A 42 -12.58 8.66 0.63
N LEU A 43 -11.80 8.65 -0.45
CA LEU A 43 -12.07 9.48 -1.61
C LEU A 43 -13.37 9.06 -2.30
N TYR A 44 -13.62 7.76 -2.43
CA TYR A 44 -14.87 7.24 -2.98
C TYR A 44 -16.09 7.69 -2.18
N ASP A 45 -15.98 7.72 -0.85
CA ASP A 45 -17.05 8.18 0.04
C ASP A 45 -17.28 9.70 -0.03
N LEU A 46 -16.31 10.47 -0.53
CA LEU A 46 -16.41 11.93 -0.73
C LEU A 46 -17.08 12.33 -2.05
N GLY A 47 -17.07 11.46 -3.07
CA GLY A 47 -17.67 11.70 -4.41
C GLY A 47 -16.65 11.97 -5.50
#